data_AF-A0A838EV14-F1
#
_entry.id   AF-A0A838EV14-F1
#
_cell.length_a   1.000
_cell.length_b   1.000
_cell.length_c   1.000
_cell.angle_alpha   90.00
_cell.angle_beta   90.00
_cell.angle_gamma   90.00
#
_symmetry.space_group_name_H-M   'P 1'
#
loop_
_entity.id
_entity.type
_entity.pdbx_description
1 polymer ?
#
loop_
_entity_poly.entity_id
_entity_poly.type
_entity_poly.pdbx_seq_one_letter_code
_entity_poly.pdbx_strand_id
1 'polypeptide(L)' 'MKVKTTRFGELEVNPTDLVTFAEGLFGFENLKKYFVVDPGDSTLI' A
#
# COMPACT_ATOMS: atom_id res chain seq x y z
N MET A 1 -8.18 -3.54 5.42
CA MET A 1 -8.13 -2.13 5.88
C MET A 1 -8.41 -1.23 4.70
N LYS A 2 -9.23 -0.18 4.86
CA LYS A 2 -9.57 0.70 3.73
C LYS A 2 -8.56 1.84 3.58
N VAL A 3 -7.99 1.96 2.38
CA VAL A 3 -7.00 2.99 2.05
C VAL A 3 -7.47 3.77 0.85
N LYS A 4 -7.56 5.09 0.99
CA LYS A 4 -7.84 5.98 -0.13
C LYS A 4 -6.56 6.24 -0.91
N THR A 5 -6.50 5.74 -2.14
CA THR A 5 -5.39 5.97 -3.06
C THR A 5 -5.71 7.12 -4.01
N THR A 6 -4.68 7.76 -4.55
CA THR A 6 -4.82 8.88 -5.47
C THR A 6 -5.18 8.45 -6.89
N ARG A 7 -4.87 7.21 -7.27
CA ARG A 7 -4.99 6.69 -8.65
C ARG A 7 -5.95 5.51 -8.82
N PHE A 8 -6.28 4.81 -7.73
CA PHE A 8 -7.06 3.56 -7.78
C PHE A 8 -8.32 3.63 -6.90
N GLY A 9 -8.71 4.83 -6.44
CA GLY A 9 -9.86 4.99 -5.56
C GLY A 9 -9.61 4.42 -4.16
N GLU A 10 -10.67 3.94 -3.51
CA GLU A 10 -10.59 3.32 -2.19
C GLU A 10 -10.37 1.82 -2.34
N LEU A 11 -9.27 1.31 -1.79
CA LEU A 11 -8.88 -0.09 -1.86
C LEU A 11 -8.97 -0.74 -0.47
N GLU A 12 -9.43 -1.99 -0.44
CA GLU A 12 -9.36 -2.83 0.75
C GLU A 12 -8.07 -3.65 0.74
N VAL A 13 -7.16 -3.35 1.68
CA VAL A 13 -5.83 -3.94 1.78
C VAL A 13 -5.77 -4.91 2.94
N ASN A 14 -5.28 -6.14 2.73
CA ASN A 14 -5.05 -7.06 3.83
C ASN A 14 -3.77 -6.68 4.58
N PRO A 15 -3.76 -6.72 5.94
CA PRO A 15 -2.55 -6.42 6.71
C PRO A 15 -1.37 -7.35 6.42
N THR A 16 -1.64 -8.55 5.88
CA THR A 16 -0.63 -9.52 5.46
C THR A 16 0.16 -9.06 4.25
N ASP A 17 -0.41 -8.17 3.44
CA ASP A 17 0.17 -7.73 2.16
C ASP A 17 0.96 -6.41 2.34
N LEU A 18 1.01 -5.89 3.58
CA LEU A 18 1.74 -4.70 3.93
C LEU A 18 3.24 -5.00 4.11
N VAL A 19 4.04 -4.36 3.26
CA VAL A 19 5.48 -4.28 3.41
C VAL A 19 5.81 -3.14 4.37
N THR A 20 6.57 -3.44 5.42
CA THR A 20 7.00 -2.45 6.42
C THR A 20 8.48 -2.14 6.26
N PHE A 21 8.81 -0.87 6.03
CA PHE A 21 10.17 -0.34 6.06
C PHE A 21 10.37 0.36 7.41
N ALA A 22 11.18 -0.22 8.30
CA ALA A 22 11.35 0.27 9.67
C ALA A 22 11.85 1.73 9.73
N GLU A 23 12.74 2.09 8.80
CA GLU A 23 13.32 3.43 8.63
C GLU A 23 12.59 4.26 7.57
N GLY A 24 11.57 3.71 6.91
CA GLY A 24 10.95 4.32 5.74
C GLY A 24 11.85 4.25 4.50
N LEU A 25 11.61 5.16 3.56
CA LEU A 25 12.44 5.32 2.35
C LEU A 25 13.23 6.63 2.46
N PHE A 26 14.36 6.73 1.77
CA PHE A 26 15.15 7.95 1.73
C PHE A 26 14.30 9.14 1.23
N GLY A 27 14.15 10.19 2.05
CA GLY A 27 13.28 11.34 1.78
C GLY A 27 11.79 11.13 2.15
N PHE A 28 11.43 9.94 2.65
CA PHE A 28 10.09 9.56 3.09
C PHE A 28 10.16 8.70 4.37
N GLU A 29 10.99 9.09 5.33
CA GLU A 29 11.29 8.34 6.55
C GLU A 29 10.04 8.17 7.44
N ASN A 30 9.08 9.10 7.32
CA ASN A 30 7.80 9.06 8.02
C ASN A 30 6.81 8.06 7.42
N LEU A 31 7.03 7.60 6.18
CA LEU A 31 6.19 6.63 5.49
C LEU A 31 6.79 5.24 5.63
N LYS A 32 6.17 4.40 6.45
CA LYS A 32 6.74 3.09 6.83
C LYS A 32 6.01 1.88 6.27
N LYS A 33 4.78 2.06 5.78
CA LYS A 33 3.88 0.98 5.38
C LYS A 33 3.48 1.16 3.93
N TYR A 34 3.72 0.14 3.13
CA TYR A 34 3.48 0.15 1.70
C TYR A 34 2.80 -1.15 1.31
N PHE A 35 2.03 -1.12 0.23
CA PHE A 35 1.49 -2.30 -0.42
C PHE A 35 1.65 -2.10 -1.93
N VAL A 36 1.85 -3.18 -2.65
CA VAL A 36 2.00 -3.13 -4.11
C VAL A 36 0.63 -3.30 -4.74
N VAL A 37 0.30 -2.41 -5.67
CA VAL A 37 -0.93 -2.50 -6.47
C VAL A 37 -0.53 -2.94 -7.86
N ASP A 38 -0.92 -4.14 -8.24
CA ASP A 38 -0.82 -4.62 -9.62
C ASP A 38 -2.18 -4.44 -10.31
N PRO A 39 -2.28 -3.57 -11.33
CA PRO A 39 -3.54 -3.36 -12.06
C PRO A 39 -4.02 -4.59 -12.86
N GLY A 40 -3.18 -5.60 -13.05
CA GLY A 40 -3.55 -6.88 -13.66
C GLY A 40 -3.98 -7.96 -12.66
N ASP A 41 -3.82 -7.70 -11.36
CA ASP A 41 -4.13 -8.68 -10.31
C ASP A 41 -5.53 -8.43 -9.75
N SER A 42 -6.46 -9.31 -10.13
CA SER A 42 -7.88 -9.29 -9.76
C SER A 42 -8.13 -9.37 -8.25
N THR A 43 -7.09 -9.60 -7.46
CA THR A 43 -7.15 -9.79 -6.01
C THR A 43 -7.34 -8.47 -5.24
N LEU A 44 -7.26 -7.33 -5.92
CA LEU A 44 -7.39 -5.98 -5.36
C LEU A 44 -8.71 -5.26 -5.75
N ILE A 45 -9.68 -6.00 -6.29
CA ILE A 45 -11.02 -5.49 -6.68
C ILE A 45 -12.06 -5.85 -5.62
#